data_AF-A0A3S8YBN8-F1
#
_entry.id   AF-A0A3S8YBN8-F1
#
_cell.length_a   1.000
_cell.length_b   1.000
_cell.length_c   1.000
_cell.angle_alpha   90.00
_cell.angle_beta   90.00
_cell.angle_gamma   90.00
#
_symmetry.space_group_name_H-M   'P 1'
#
loop_
_entity.id
_entity.type
_entity.pdbx_description
1 polymer ?
#
loop_
_entity_poly.entity_id
_entity_poly.type
_entity_poly.pdbx_seq_one_letter_code
_entity_poly.pdbx_strand_id
1 'polypeptide(L)'
;MTSGQSSGRTTQSALPAPPHDPFFRAVTAPAFTHELLAGLAAGRYAAVRVPSFLPRERCDEVLGALRQQVFDSYGKARVDPPVMRFGVGVSDHMADGGVADTYWKALQGHHESWQGLGLSFDPFRTCREALAVAWPGGVAVGRRGGVEMGDGVAREPNQGFQVHFDDALREYEGDLLDEPLIGQFAFNLYLSVPPEGGETVLWRHRWQPEDEAHRLSARYGFDESVVAGAESIELAPEVGEALLIDPRFFHAVRPSHGDRRIALGFAVGIGTSGRLLTWA
;
A
#
# COMPACT_ATOMS: atom_id res chain seq x y z
N MET A 1 -58.31 38.40 -30.40
CA MET A 1 -57.55 37.15 -30.63
C MET A 1 -56.12 37.42 -30.20
N THR A 2 -55.79 37.05 -28.96
CA THR A 2 -54.50 37.30 -28.31
C THR A 2 -53.79 35.97 -28.13
N SER A 3 -52.74 35.73 -28.91
CA SER A 3 -51.85 34.58 -28.76
C SER A 3 -50.49 35.06 -28.29
N GLY A 4 -50.26 35.05 -26.97
CA GLY A 4 -48.93 35.16 -26.40
C GLY A 4 -48.28 33.77 -26.40
N GLN A 5 -47.16 33.62 -27.11
CA GLN A 5 -46.30 32.44 -26.99
C GLN A 5 -45.42 32.60 -25.76
N SER A 6 -45.65 31.75 -24.76
CA SER A 6 -44.78 31.57 -23.60
C SER A 6 -43.61 30.68 -24.01
N SER A 7 -42.39 31.24 -24.01
CA SER A 7 -41.15 30.48 -24.18
C SER A 7 -40.85 29.71 -22.89
N GLY A 8 -41.08 28.40 -22.90
CA GLY A 8 -40.63 27.50 -21.85
C GLY A 8 -39.11 27.39 -21.87
N ARG A 9 -38.42 28.10 -20.96
CA ARG A 9 -37.04 27.79 -20.60
C ARG A 9 -37.05 26.53 -19.74
N THR A 10 -36.71 25.40 -20.33
CA THR A 10 -36.41 24.17 -19.59
C THR A 10 -35.14 24.42 -18.79
N THR A 11 -35.28 24.67 -17.49
CA THR A 11 -34.16 24.65 -16.55
C THR A 11 -33.64 23.22 -16.48
N GLN A 12 -32.54 22.96 -17.18
CA GLN A 12 -31.77 21.74 -17.04
C GLN A 12 -31.21 21.75 -15.61
N SER A 13 -31.84 20.99 -14.71
CA SER A 13 -31.35 20.82 -13.34
C SER A 13 -29.97 20.19 -13.44
N ALA A 14 -28.92 20.91 -13.05
CA ALA A 14 -27.59 20.35 -12.90
C ALA A 14 -27.70 19.15 -11.94
N LEU A 15 -27.14 18.00 -12.33
CA LEU A 15 -27.02 16.87 -11.42
C LEU A 15 -26.25 17.35 -10.18
N PRO A 16 -26.68 16.98 -8.96
CA PRO A 16 -25.93 17.32 -7.76
C PRO A 16 -24.50 16.76 -7.90
N ALA A 17 -23.52 17.57 -7.53
CA ALA A 17 -22.13 17.10 -7.48
C ALA A 17 -22.07 15.83 -6.61
N PRO A 18 -21.24 14.85 -7.00
CA PRO A 18 -21.07 13.66 -6.18
C PRO A 18 -20.64 14.05 -4.76
N PRO A 19 -21.11 13.33 -3.73
CA PRO A 19 -20.72 13.60 -2.35
C PRO A 19 -19.19 13.50 -2.22
N HIS A 20 -18.59 14.46 -1.49
CA HIS A 20 -17.15 14.57 -1.27
C HIS A 20 -16.85 14.56 0.23
N ASP A 21 -15.97 13.68 0.67
CA ASP A 21 -15.45 13.66 2.03
C ASP A 21 -14.21 14.56 2.15
N PRO A 22 -14.26 15.69 2.88
CA PRO A 22 -13.12 16.57 3.04
C PRO A 22 -11.93 15.93 3.79
N PHE A 23 -12.13 14.77 4.42
CA PHE A 23 -11.09 13.98 5.06
C PHE A 23 -10.56 12.85 4.16
N PHE A 24 -11.13 12.59 2.98
CA PHE A 24 -10.56 11.62 2.04
C PHE A 24 -9.57 12.29 1.08
N ARG A 25 -8.45 12.74 1.65
CA ARG A 25 -7.40 13.47 0.94
C ARG A 25 -6.01 13.02 1.36
N ALA A 26 -5.01 13.36 0.57
CA ALA A 26 -3.61 13.24 0.97
C ALA A 26 -3.13 14.48 1.73
N VAL A 27 -2.18 14.30 2.64
CA VAL A 27 -1.41 15.37 3.28
C VAL A 27 0.05 15.20 2.93
N THR A 28 0.73 16.29 2.59
CA THR A 28 2.18 16.31 2.33
C THR A 28 2.90 17.06 3.45
N ALA A 29 4.00 16.50 3.93
CA ALA A 29 4.82 17.07 4.99
C ALA A 29 6.30 16.74 4.77
N PRO A 30 7.25 17.52 5.32
CA PRO A 30 8.67 17.27 5.14
C PRO A 30 9.20 16.05 5.92
N ALA A 31 8.44 15.55 6.90
CA ALA A 31 8.77 14.37 7.69
C ALA A 31 7.49 13.75 8.27
N PHE A 32 7.55 12.49 8.70
CA PHE A 32 6.52 11.92 9.54
C PHE A 32 6.54 12.57 10.93
N THR A 33 5.36 12.79 11.50
CA THR A 33 5.20 13.26 12.88
C THR A 33 4.13 12.44 13.58
N HIS A 34 4.09 12.50 14.91
CA HIS A 34 3.06 11.82 15.69
C HIS A 34 1.65 12.26 15.27
N GLU A 35 1.44 13.56 15.05
CA GLU A 35 0.16 14.11 14.60
C GLU A 35 -0.24 13.59 13.22
N LEU A 36 0.74 13.36 12.33
CA LEU A 36 0.52 12.81 11.00
C LEU A 36 0.13 11.32 11.05
N LEU A 37 0.82 10.54 11.86
CA LEU A 37 0.53 9.12 11.99
C LEU A 37 -0.80 8.88 12.73
N ALA A 38 -1.05 9.65 13.80
CA ALA A 38 -2.27 9.54 14.60
C ALA A 38 -3.49 10.05 13.81
N GLY A 39 -3.33 11.11 13.02
CA GLY A 39 -4.40 11.59 12.17
C GLY A 39 -4.73 10.66 11.01
N LEU A 40 -3.75 9.94 10.44
CA LEU A 40 -4.00 8.85 9.49
C LEU A 40 -4.81 7.74 10.17
N ALA A 41 -4.38 7.31 11.36
CA ALA A 41 -5.09 6.29 12.16
C ALA A 41 -6.55 6.67 12.42
N ALA A 42 -6.78 7.95 12.74
CA ALA A 42 -8.09 8.51 13.06
C ALA A 42 -8.94 8.85 11.82
N GLY A 43 -8.45 8.63 10.59
CA GLY A 43 -9.18 8.93 9.36
C GLY A 43 -9.33 10.42 9.06
N ARG A 44 -8.38 11.26 9.50
CA ARG A 44 -8.36 12.72 9.18
C ARG A 44 -7.84 13.01 7.77
N TYR A 45 -7.18 12.04 7.15
CA TYR A 45 -6.73 11.97 5.77
C TYR A 45 -6.60 10.50 5.39
N ALA A 46 -6.60 10.22 4.09
CA ALA A 46 -6.44 8.87 3.54
C ALA A 46 -4.97 8.48 3.30
N ALA A 47 -4.10 9.49 3.18
CA ALA A 47 -2.69 9.30 2.86
C ALA A 47 -1.79 10.39 3.47
N VAL A 48 -0.56 10.01 3.81
CA VAL A 48 0.53 10.91 4.21
C VAL A 48 1.70 10.72 3.26
N ARG A 49 2.17 11.83 2.68
CA ARG A 49 3.28 11.91 1.73
C ARG A 49 4.44 12.63 2.39
N VAL A 50 5.63 12.06 2.27
CA VAL A 50 6.90 12.66 2.70
C VAL A 50 7.86 12.69 1.52
N PRO A 51 7.90 13.81 0.76
CA PRO A 51 8.83 13.98 -0.34
C PRO A 51 10.27 13.98 0.17
N SER A 52 11.20 13.49 -0.64
CA SER A 52 12.64 13.44 -0.28
C SER A 52 12.91 12.74 1.06
N PHE A 53 12.07 11.75 1.43
CA PHE A 53 12.23 10.95 2.64
C PHE A 53 13.58 10.22 2.66
N LEU A 54 13.93 9.57 1.54
CA LEU A 54 15.25 8.99 1.34
C LEU A 54 16.00 9.84 0.28
N PRO A 55 17.23 10.28 0.57
CA PRO A 55 18.02 11.04 -0.40
C PRO A 55 18.24 10.26 -1.70
N ARG A 56 18.25 10.98 -2.83
CA ARG A 56 18.38 10.39 -4.17
C ARG A 56 19.57 9.45 -4.31
N GLU A 57 20.73 9.80 -3.76
CA GLU A 57 21.95 8.97 -3.78
C GLU A 57 21.71 7.59 -3.14
N ARG A 58 21.00 7.56 -2.01
CA ARG A 58 20.63 6.32 -1.30
C ARG A 58 19.59 5.53 -2.07
N CYS A 59 18.64 6.19 -2.74
CA CYS A 59 17.71 5.52 -3.65
C CYS A 59 18.44 4.85 -4.81
N ASP A 60 19.39 5.56 -5.43
CA ASP A 60 20.17 5.07 -6.57
C ASP A 60 21.05 3.87 -6.17
N GLU A 61 21.63 3.88 -4.96
CA GLU A 61 22.38 2.75 -4.40
C GLU A 61 21.51 1.48 -4.32
N VAL A 62 20.34 1.58 -3.68
CA VAL A 62 19.42 0.44 -3.53
C VAL A 62 18.89 -0.02 -4.89
N LEU A 63 18.47 0.92 -5.75
CA LEU A 63 17.98 0.63 -7.08
C LEU A 63 19.05 -0.04 -7.96
N GLY A 64 20.30 0.43 -7.88
CA GLY A 64 21.44 -0.13 -8.60
C GLY A 64 21.69 -1.59 -8.23
N ALA A 65 21.66 -1.92 -6.93
CA ALA A 65 21.81 -3.30 -6.46
C ALA A 65 20.63 -4.18 -6.89
N LEU A 66 19.39 -3.70 -6.75
CA LEU A 66 18.19 -4.44 -7.14
C LEU A 66 18.12 -4.70 -8.65
N ARG A 67 18.61 -3.78 -9.49
CA ARG A 67 18.63 -3.95 -10.95
C ARG A 67 19.54 -5.10 -11.41
N GLN A 68 20.48 -5.54 -10.59
CA GLN A 68 21.34 -6.70 -10.87
C GLN A 68 20.71 -8.03 -10.46
N GLN A 69 19.56 -7.99 -9.77
CA GLN A 69 18.85 -9.18 -9.30
C GLN A 69 17.71 -9.56 -10.23
N VAL A 70 17.38 -10.86 -10.22
CA VAL A 70 16.15 -11.36 -10.82
C VAL A 70 15.04 -11.19 -9.79
N PHE A 71 13.96 -10.49 -10.17
CA PHE A 71 12.76 -10.41 -9.34
C PHE A 71 11.91 -11.66 -9.61
N ASP A 72 11.30 -12.20 -8.57
CA ASP A 72 10.27 -13.23 -8.70
C ASP A 72 8.92 -12.57 -9.03
N SER A 73 8.04 -13.26 -9.74
CA SER A 73 6.66 -12.81 -9.87
C SER A 73 5.81 -13.39 -8.74
N TYR A 74 4.83 -12.64 -8.24
CA TYR A 74 3.68 -13.27 -7.58
C TYR A 74 3.14 -14.39 -8.48
N GLY A 75 2.78 -15.55 -7.91
CA GLY A 75 2.41 -16.72 -8.70
C GLY A 75 1.39 -16.36 -9.79
N LYS A 76 1.63 -16.71 -11.05
CA LYS A 76 0.83 -16.25 -12.22
C LYS A 76 -0.65 -16.62 -12.16
N ALA A 77 -1.01 -17.67 -11.41
CA ALA A 77 -2.40 -18.02 -11.16
C ALA A 77 -3.08 -17.05 -10.17
N ARG A 78 -2.29 -16.34 -9.36
CA ARG A 78 -2.75 -15.53 -8.25
C ARG A 78 -2.87 -14.05 -8.60
N VAL A 79 -1.92 -13.42 -9.28
CA VAL A 79 -1.97 -11.97 -9.55
C VAL A 79 -1.83 -11.72 -11.06
N ASP A 80 -2.76 -10.96 -11.65
CA ASP A 80 -2.78 -10.67 -13.09
C ASP A 80 -3.31 -9.25 -13.40
N PRO A 81 -2.48 -8.35 -13.93
CA PRO A 81 -1.13 -8.59 -14.45
C PRO A 81 -0.06 -9.00 -13.42
N PRO A 82 1.04 -9.64 -13.86
CA PRO A 82 2.14 -10.04 -13.00
C PRO A 82 2.75 -8.84 -12.27
N VAL A 83 2.77 -8.92 -10.95
CA VAL A 83 3.56 -8.02 -10.09
C VAL A 83 4.88 -8.73 -9.77
N MET A 84 5.99 -8.03 -9.96
CA MET A 84 7.31 -8.55 -9.63
C MET A 84 7.70 -8.13 -8.22
N ARG A 85 8.47 -8.96 -7.50
CA ARG A 85 9.01 -8.66 -6.18
C ARG A 85 10.41 -9.19 -5.97
N PHE A 86 11.13 -8.53 -5.08
CA PHE A 86 12.36 -9.04 -4.48
C PHE A 86 12.20 -9.04 -2.95
N GLY A 87 12.50 -10.17 -2.33
CA GLY A 87 12.14 -10.47 -0.95
C GLY A 87 10.78 -11.16 -0.80
N VAL A 88 10.43 -11.56 0.41
CA VAL A 88 9.27 -12.44 0.72
C VAL A 88 8.17 -11.66 1.42
N GLY A 89 6.94 -11.80 0.92
CA GLY A 89 5.74 -11.30 1.59
C GLY A 89 4.92 -12.43 2.21
N VAL A 90 4.40 -12.22 3.42
CA VAL A 90 3.60 -13.22 4.16
C VAL A 90 2.34 -13.63 3.40
N SER A 91 1.76 -12.70 2.63
CA SER A 91 0.57 -13.00 1.85
C SER A 91 0.80 -14.12 0.84
N ASP A 92 2.04 -14.37 0.37
CA ASP A 92 2.39 -15.48 -0.53
C ASP A 92 2.42 -16.86 0.11
N HIS A 93 2.39 -16.88 1.43
CA HIS A 93 2.52 -18.09 2.21
C HIS A 93 1.35 -18.22 3.17
N MET A 94 0.14 -18.04 2.65
CA MET A 94 -1.10 -18.28 3.41
C MET A 94 -1.61 -19.70 3.16
N ALA A 95 -2.04 -20.37 4.22
CA ALA A 95 -2.72 -21.67 4.17
C ALA A 95 -3.73 -21.77 5.31
N ASP A 96 -4.93 -22.24 5.01
CA ASP A 96 -6.00 -22.47 6.00
C ASP A 96 -6.24 -21.24 6.91
N GLY A 97 -6.28 -20.05 6.31
CA GLY A 97 -6.44 -18.78 7.04
C GLY A 97 -5.24 -18.35 7.88
N GLY A 98 -4.16 -19.13 7.94
CA GLY A 98 -2.95 -18.82 8.70
C GLY A 98 -1.72 -18.54 7.85
N VAL A 99 -0.57 -18.45 8.52
CA VAL A 99 0.75 -18.38 7.88
C VAL A 99 1.31 -19.80 7.76
N ALA A 100 1.61 -20.23 6.53
CA ALA A 100 2.14 -21.54 6.23
C ALA A 100 3.63 -21.65 6.61
N ASP A 101 4.10 -22.86 6.96
CA ASP A 101 5.51 -23.13 7.29
C ASP A 101 6.50 -22.77 6.17
N THR A 102 6.03 -22.75 4.93
CA THR A 102 6.83 -22.34 3.77
C THR A 102 7.29 -20.88 3.87
N TYR A 103 6.56 -20.03 4.59
CA TYR A 103 6.95 -18.64 4.87
C TYR A 103 8.27 -18.58 5.63
N TRP A 104 8.41 -19.31 6.73
CA TRP A 104 9.57 -19.25 7.60
C TRP A 104 10.84 -19.73 6.90
N LYS A 105 10.70 -20.76 6.05
CA LYS A 105 11.79 -21.22 5.19
C LYS A 105 12.18 -20.16 4.15
N ALA A 106 11.19 -19.52 3.52
CA ALA A 106 11.44 -18.47 2.55
C ALA A 106 12.09 -17.23 3.19
N LEU A 107 11.72 -16.92 4.44
CA LEU A 107 12.25 -15.78 5.19
C LEU A 107 13.77 -15.89 5.47
N GLN A 108 14.30 -17.11 5.62
CA GLN A 108 15.75 -17.30 5.71
C GLN A 108 16.46 -16.87 4.42
N GLY A 109 15.98 -17.33 3.26
CA GLY A 109 16.53 -16.94 1.96
C GLY A 109 16.32 -15.46 1.64
N HIS A 110 15.24 -14.85 2.15
CA HIS A 110 14.99 -13.41 2.08
C HIS A 110 16.11 -12.61 2.74
N HIS A 111 16.48 -12.93 3.99
CA HIS A 111 17.55 -12.24 4.70
C HIS A 111 18.91 -12.39 3.99
N GLU A 112 19.23 -13.60 3.53
CA GLU A 112 20.46 -13.85 2.76
C GLU A 112 20.49 -13.03 1.46
N SER A 113 19.37 -12.94 0.75
CA SER A 113 19.26 -12.19 -0.50
C SER A 113 19.46 -10.69 -0.28
N TRP A 114 18.82 -10.11 0.75
CA TRP A 114 18.99 -8.69 1.08
C TRP A 114 20.39 -8.36 1.59
N GLN A 115 20.98 -9.21 2.42
CA GLN A 115 22.38 -9.05 2.85
C GLN A 115 23.35 -9.16 1.67
N GLY A 116 23.09 -10.07 0.73
CA GLY A 116 23.88 -10.27 -0.48
C GLY A 116 23.91 -9.08 -1.44
N LEU A 117 23.00 -8.10 -1.29
CA LEU A 117 23.04 -6.85 -2.06
C LEU A 117 24.25 -5.96 -1.72
N GLY A 118 24.88 -6.16 -0.56
CA GLY A 118 26.06 -5.40 -0.17
C GLY A 118 25.83 -3.90 -0.01
N LEU A 119 24.61 -3.50 0.36
CA LEU A 119 24.25 -2.10 0.61
C LEU A 119 25.03 -1.55 1.80
N SER A 120 25.38 -0.27 1.73
CA SER A 120 26.07 0.45 2.81
C SER A 120 25.17 0.79 4.01
N PHE A 121 23.86 0.52 3.89
CA PHE A 121 22.86 0.69 4.95
C PHE A 121 21.69 -0.28 4.75
N ASP A 122 20.89 -0.47 5.79
CA ASP A 122 19.64 -1.24 5.75
C ASP A 122 18.47 -0.28 5.42
N PRO A 123 17.89 -0.37 4.22
CA PRO A 123 16.85 0.57 3.81
C PRO A 123 15.55 0.39 4.59
N PHE A 124 15.17 -0.82 4.95
CA PHE A 124 13.93 -1.05 5.71
C PHE A 124 14.08 -0.61 7.16
N ARG A 125 15.25 -0.85 7.78
CA ARG A 125 15.55 -0.29 9.12
C ARG A 125 15.52 1.23 9.11
N THR A 126 16.12 1.87 8.11
CA THR A 126 16.09 3.33 7.96
C THR A 126 14.64 3.85 7.91
N CYS A 127 13.78 3.17 7.15
CA CYS A 127 12.36 3.52 7.08
C CYS A 127 11.65 3.36 8.44
N ARG A 128 11.89 2.24 9.14
CA ARG A 128 11.31 1.96 10.46
C ARG A 128 11.79 2.94 11.52
N GLU A 129 13.06 3.31 11.52
CA GLU A 129 13.63 4.26 12.48
C GLU A 129 13.00 5.65 12.32
N ALA A 130 12.73 6.10 11.10
CA ALA A 130 12.02 7.36 10.89
C ALA A 130 10.57 7.31 11.43
N LEU A 131 9.87 6.19 11.27
CA LEU A 131 8.55 5.99 11.89
C LEU A 131 8.65 5.94 13.42
N ALA A 132 9.71 5.33 13.97
CA ALA A 132 9.93 5.23 15.41
C ALA A 132 10.19 6.60 16.05
N VAL A 133 10.92 7.49 15.36
CA VAL A 133 11.09 8.89 15.80
C VAL A 133 9.76 9.62 15.84
N ALA A 134 8.86 9.34 14.89
CA ALA A 134 7.56 9.99 14.79
C ALA A 134 6.49 9.39 15.73
N TRP A 135 6.68 8.19 16.29
CA TRP A 135 5.66 7.49 17.07
C TRP A 135 6.10 7.22 18.51
N PRO A 136 5.41 7.75 19.54
CA PRO A 136 5.83 7.60 20.93
C PRO A 136 5.98 6.15 21.43
N GLY A 137 5.16 5.22 20.92
CA GLY A 137 5.27 3.80 21.24
C GLY A 137 6.48 3.11 20.57
N GLY A 138 7.20 3.79 19.69
CA GLY A 138 8.25 3.22 18.87
C GLY A 138 7.74 2.22 17.83
N VAL A 139 8.68 1.56 17.16
CA VAL A 139 8.43 0.56 16.11
C VAL A 139 9.16 -0.74 16.47
N ALA A 140 8.60 -1.87 16.08
CA ALA A 140 9.28 -3.17 16.04
C ALA A 140 8.85 -3.95 14.80
N VAL A 141 9.64 -4.97 14.45
CA VAL A 141 9.16 -6.00 13.52
C VAL A 141 8.14 -6.86 14.27
N GLY A 142 7.00 -7.11 13.65
CA GLY A 142 5.96 -7.99 14.18
C GLY A 142 6.49 -9.40 14.36
N ARG A 143 5.90 -10.15 15.30
CA ARG A 143 6.27 -11.55 15.56
C ARG A 143 5.05 -12.45 15.45
N ARG A 144 5.25 -13.70 15.07
CA ARG A 144 4.24 -14.78 15.16
C ARG A 144 4.91 -16.02 15.73
N GLY A 145 4.35 -16.59 16.79
CA GLY A 145 4.96 -17.69 17.54
C GLY A 145 6.33 -17.33 18.12
N GLY A 146 6.56 -16.06 18.46
CA GLY A 146 7.85 -15.56 18.95
C GLY A 146 8.92 -15.41 17.87
N VAL A 147 8.62 -15.59 16.59
CA VAL A 147 9.57 -15.40 15.48
C VAL A 147 9.24 -14.09 14.75
N GLU A 148 10.26 -13.27 14.46
CA GLU A 148 10.06 -12.03 13.70
C GLU A 148 9.63 -12.32 12.25
N MET A 149 8.70 -11.50 11.76
CA MET A 149 8.23 -11.51 10.38
C MET A 149 9.26 -10.86 9.43
N GLY A 150 8.98 -10.88 8.13
CA GLY A 150 9.75 -10.18 7.11
C GLY A 150 9.76 -8.67 7.32
N ASP A 151 10.89 -8.05 6.98
CA ASP A 151 11.19 -6.66 7.24
C ASP A 151 10.78 -5.70 6.12
N GLY A 152 10.46 -6.24 4.93
CA GLY A 152 9.95 -5.50 3.79
C GLY A 152 10.15 -6.24 2.47
N VAL A 153 9.58 -5.73 1.39
CA VAL A 153 9.79 -6.23 0.02
C VAL A 153 10.00 -5.09 -0.96
N ALA A 154 10.79 -5.31 -2.01
CA ALA A 154 10.75 -4.45 -3.18
C ALA A 154 9.65 -4.96 -4.12
N ARG A 155 8.77 -4.08 -4.60
CA ARG A 155 7.69 -4.40 -5.53
C ARG A 155 7.84 -3.61 -6.82
N GLU A 156 7.52 -4.28 -7.92
CA GLU A 156 7.53 -3.72 -9.26
C GLU A 156 6.24 -4.11 -10.02
N PRO A 157 5.15 -3.35 -9.81
CA PRO A 157 3.88 -3.55 -10.49
C PRO A 157 3.82 -2.74 -11.80
N ASN A 158 4.75 -2.96 -12.75
CA ASN A 158 4.82 -2.13 -13.97
C ASN A 158 3.57 -2.23 -14.85
N GLN A 159 2.88 -3.37 -14.85
CA GLN A 159 1.63 -3.53 -15.59
C GLN A 159 0.41 -3.06 -14.77
N GLY A 160 0.65 -2.47 -13.61
CA GLY A 160 -0.35 -2.12 -12.62
C GLY A 160 -0.51 -3.20 -11.54
N PHE A 161 -1.37 -2.90 -10.57
CA PHE A 161 -1.80 -3.83 -9.54
C PHE A 161 -3.31 -3.69 -9.40
N GLN A 162 -4.03 -4.81 -9.54
CA GLN A 162 -5.51 -4.84 -9.54
C GLN A 162 -6.08 -4.18 -8.28
N VAL A 163 -7.37 -3.82 -8.33
CA VAL A 163 -8.08 -3.31 -7.15
C VAL A 163 -8.05 -4.36 -6.04
N HIS A 164 -7.50 -4.01 -4.89
CA HIS A 164 -7.41 -4.86 -3.71
C HIS A 164 -7.47 -4.01 -2.44
N PHE A 165 -7.50 -4.67 -1.30
CA PHE A 165 -7.31 -4.07 0.02
C PHE A 165 -6.39 -5.00 0.81
N ASP A 166 -5.71 -4.46 1.83
CA ASP A 166 -4.99 -5.24 2.81
C ASP A 166 -5.61 -4.99 4.19
N ASP A 167 -6.03 -6.06 4.86
CA ASP A 167 -6.63 -6.00 6.20
C ASP A 167 -6.31 -7.30 6.94
N ALA A 168 -5.26 -7.25 7.75
CA ALA A 168 -4.76 -8.43 8.47
C ALA A 168 -5.81 -9.04 9.40
N LEU A 169 -6.78 -8.25 9.90
CA LEU A 169 -7.88 -8.78 10.74
C LEU A 169 -8.88 -9.62 9.94
N ARG A 170 -8.91 -9.46 8.61
CA ARG A 170 -9.83 -10.16 7.71
C ARG A 170 -9.15 -11.26 6.91
N GLU A 171 -7.90 -11.06 6.56
CA GLU A 171 -7.14 -11.98 5.71
C GLU A 171 -6.64 -13.21 6.49
N TYR A 172 -6.62 -13.15 7.83
CA TYR A 172 -6.15 -14.23 8.69
C TYR A 172 -7.22 -14.71 9.68
N GLU A 173 -7.23 -16.02 9.94
CA GLU A 173 -7.96 -16.62 11.05
C GLU A 173 -7.24 -16.29 12.36
N GLY A 174 -7.87 -15.45 13.18
CA GLY A 174 -7.27 -14.91 14.40
C GLY A 174 -6.24 -13.82 14.11
N ASP A 175 -5.37 -13.54 15.08
CA ASP A 175 -4.35 -12.51 14.92
C ASP A 175 -3.20 -12.99 14.03
N LEU A 176 -2.79 -12.16 13.07
CA LEU A 176 -1.61 -12.39 12.23
C LEU A 176 -0.33 -12.43 13.09
N LEU A 177 -0.22 -11.47 14.02
CA LEU A 177 0.92 -11.30 14.91
C LEU A 177 0.57 -11.78 16.32
N ASP A 178 1.61 -12.03 17.14
CA ASP A 178 1.48 -12.36 18.57
C ASP A 178 0.78 -11.25 19.36
N GLU A 179 0.85 -10.02 18.88
CA GLU A 179 0.14 -8.87 19.43
C GLU A 179 -1.02 -8.47 18.51
N PRO A 180 -2.26 -8.41 19.03
CA PRO A 180 -3.42 -7.99 18.24
C PRO A 180 -3.28 -6.57 17.70
N LEU A 181 -3.77 -6.36 16.48
CA LEU A 181 -3.71 -5.09 15.77
C LEU A 181 -5.02 -4.31 15.89
N ILE A 182 -4.93 -3.00 16.13
CA ILE A 182 -6.08 -2.07 16.23
C ILE A 182 -6.14 -1.06 15.06
N GLY A 183 -5.13 -1.06 14.20
CA GLY A 183 -5.06 -0.24 13.00
C GLY A 183 -3.99 -0.78 12.06
N GLN A 184 -4.08 -0.42 10.78
CA GLN A 184 -3.14 -0.85 9.75
C GLN A 184 -2.88 0.28 8.74
N PHE A 185 -1.64 0.35 8.28
CA PHE A 185 -1.15 1.21 7.22
C PHE A 185 -0.29 0.38 6.25
N ALA A 186 -0.12 0.87 5.02
CA ALA A 186 0.88 0.38 4.09
C ALA A 186 1.91 1.47 3.85
N PHE A 187 3.19 1.16 4.09
CA PHE A 187 4.32 2.03 3.80
C PHE A 187 4.91 1.69 2.44
N ASN A 188 5.17 2.71 1.63
CA ASN A 188 5.88 2.58 0.35
C ASN A 188 6.93 3.69 0.22
N LEU A 189 8.18 3.33 -0.07
CA LEU A 189 9.26 4.23 -0.44
C LEU A 189 9.61 4.02 -1.91
N TYR A 190 9.50 5.07 -2.72
CA TYR A 190 9.67 4.98 -4.17
C TYR A 190 11.14 5.13 -4.58
N LEU A 191 11.70 4.09 -5.21
CA LEU A 191 13.07 4.09 -5.74
C LEU A 191 13.13 4.48 -7.21
N SER A 192 12.08 4.15 -7.96
CA SER A 192 11.92 4.45 -9.38
C SER A 192 10.45 4.70 -9.68
N VAL A 193 10.15 5.72 -10.48
CA VAL A 193 8.78 6.10 -10.87
C VAL A 193 8.76 6.35 -12.37
N PRO A 194 7.77 5.82 -13.11
CA PRO A 194 7.63 6.08 -14.54
C PRO A 194 7.27 7.56 -14.82
N PRO A 195 7.59 8.08 -16.02
CA PRO A 195 7.15 9.40 -16.44
C PRO A 195 5.63 9.52 -16.68
N GLU A 196 4.95 8.39 -16.93
CA GLU A 196 3.51 8.31 -17.12
C GLU A 196 2.97 7.04 -16.47
N GLY A 197 1.85 7.15 -15.75
CA GLY A 197 1.24 6.03 -15.07
C GLY A 197 1.91 5.71 -13.73
N GLY A 198 1.66 4.51 -13.20
CA GLY A 198 2.24 4.07 -11.93
C GLY A 198 1.69 4.76 -10.68
N GLU A 199 0.65 5.58 -10.82
CA GLU A 199 -0.02 6.22 -9.69
C GLU A 199 -0.66 5.17 -8.79
N THR A 200 -0.62 5.42 -7.48
CA THR A 200 -1.42 4.67 -6.53
C THR A 200 -2.77 5.35 -6.39
N VAL A 201 -3.84 4.62 -6.66
CA VAL A 201 -5.21 5.11 -6.52
C VAL A 201 -5.81 4.52 -5.27
N LEU A 202 -6.46 5.35 -4.45
CA LEU A 202 -7.24 4.94 -3.30
C LEU A 202 -8.69 5.35 -3.51
N TRP A 203 -9.61 4.43 -3.27
CA TRP A 203 -11.03 4.72 -3.27
C TRP A 203 -11.57 4.76 -1.86
N ARG A 204 -12.53 5.65 -1.61
CA ARG A 204 -13.19 5.83 -0.33
C ARG A 204 -14.21 4.73 -0.05
N HIS A 205 -13.80 3.49 -0.28
CA HIS A 205 -14.59 2.28 -0.16
C HIS A 205 -13.75 1.25 0.56
N ARG A 206 -14.22 0.79 1.72
CA ARG A 206 -13.64 -0.37 2.42
C ARG A 206 -14.51 -1.57 2.16
N TRP A 207 -13.88 -2.73 2.05
CA TRP A 207 -14.57 -3.99 1.80
C TRP A 207 -15.82 -4.17 2.66
N GLN A 208 -16.90 -4.58 2.01
CA GLN A 208 -18.14 -5.09 2.60
C GLN A 208 -18.42 -6.50 2.05
N PRO A 209 -19.18 -7.35 2.77
CA PRO A 209 -19.49 -8.70 2.32
C PRO A 209 -20.08 -8.78 0.89
N GLU A 210 -20.85 -7.79 0.47
CA GLU A 210 -21.46 -7.73 -0.86
C GLU A 210 -20.43 -7.55 -1.98
N ASP A 211 -19.25 -6.99 -1.68
CA ASP A 211 -18.18 -6.74 -2.63
C ASP A 211 -17.59 -8.04 -3.20
N GLU A 212 -17.78 -9.17 -2.51
CA GLU A 212 -17.37 -10.50 -2.98
C GLU A 212 -18.01 -10.87 -4.33
N ALA A 213 -19.15 -10.27 -4.70
CA ALA A 213 -19.73 -10.42 -6.03
C ALA A 213 -18.81 -9.91 -7.17
N HIS A 214 -17.86 -9.02 -6.85
CA HIS A 214 -16.89 -8.45 -7.78
C HIS A 214 -15.51 -9.12 -7.72
N ARG A 215 -15.34 -10.15 -6.86
CA ARG A 215 -14.08 -10.87 -6.71
C ARG A 215 -13.72 -11.56 -8.04
N LEU A 216 -12.47 -11.37 -8.48
CA LEU A 216 -11.98 -12.02 -9.69
C LEU A 216 -11.81 -13.53 -9.40
N SER A 217 -12.64 -14.37 -10.02
CA SER A 217 -12.63 -15.80 -9.75
C SER A 217 -11.24 -16.42 -10.04
N ALA A 218 -10.74 -17.20 -9.06
CA ALA A 218 -9.42 -17.82 -9.07
C ALA A 218 -8.20 -16.87 -9.06
N ARG A 219 -8.39 -15.56 -8.88
CA ARG A 219 -7.31 -14.55 -8.87
C ARG A 219 -7.44 -13.61 -7.67
N TYR A 220 -6.34 -12.97 -7.33
CA TYR A 220 -6.24 -11.93 -6.32
C TYR A 220 -6.87 -10.63 -6.84
N GLY A 221 -7.47 -9.87 -5.92
CA GLY A 221 -8.10 -8.60 -6.23
C GLY A 221 -9.58 -8.70 -6.61
N PHE A 222 -10.10 -7.61 -7.14
CA PHE A 222 -11.48 -7.38 -7.51
C PHE A 222 -11.54 -6.70 -8.88
N ASP A 223 -12.65 -6.90 -9.58
CA ASP A 223 -12.98 -6.10 -10.74
C ASP A 223 -13.17 -4.62 -10.31
N GLU A 224 -12.74 -3.67 -11.12
CA GLU A 224 -12.79 -2.24 -10.79
C GLU A 224 -14.24 -1.72 -10.64
N SER A 225 -15.24 -2.46 -11.11
CA SER A 225 -16.65 -2.16 -10.82
C SER A 225 -17.00 -2.17 -9.33
N VAL A 226 -16.20 -2.82 -8.47
CA VAL A 226 -16.43 -2.82 -7.00
C VAL A 226 -16.33 -1.41 -6.40
N VAL A 227 -15.55 -0.53 -7.02
CA VAL A 227 -15.38 0.87 -6.59
C VAL A 227 -16.15 1.85 -7.46
N ALA A 228 -17.11 1.37 -8.26
CA ALA A 228 -17.89 2.21 -9.15
C ALA A 228 -18.64 3.32 -8.37
N GLY A 229 -18.36 4.57 -8.72
CA GLY A 229 -18.97 5.74 -8.07
C GLY A 229 -18.39 6.10 -6.71
N ALA A 230 -17.40 5.36 -6.20
CA ALA A 230 -16.65 5.76 -5.01
C ALA A 230 -15.78 6.98 -5.31
N GLU A 231 -15.71 7.91 -4.35
CA GLU A 231 -14.72 8.98 -4.35
C GLU A 231 -13.31 8.38 -4.36
N SER A 232 -12.38 8.98 -5.10
CA SER A 232 -10.99 8.52 -5.16
C SER A 232 -9.98 9.65 -5.06
N ILE A 233 -8.76 9.29 -4.64
CA ILE A 233 -7.56 10.12 -4.78
C ILE A 233 -6.51 9.35 -5.55
N GLU A 234 -5.77 10.06 -6.41
CA GLU A 234 -4.63 9.52 -7.13
C GLU A 234 -3.33 10.14 -6.59
N LEU A 235 -2.34 9.29 -6.36
CA LEU A 235 -1.07 9.64 -5.77
C LEU A 235 0.04 9.33 -6.77
N ALA A 236 0.60 10.39 -7.36
CA ALA A 236 1.78 10.34 -8.22
C ALA A 236 3.03 10.65 -7.38
N PRO A 237 3.82 9.64 -6.99
CA PRO A 237 4.97 9.81 -6.11
C PRO A 237 6.22 10.27 -6.87
N GLU A 238 7.18 10.83 -6.16
CA GLU A 238 8.53 11.12 -6.69
C GLU A 238 9.58 10.11 -6.18
N VAL A 239 10.73 10.02 -6.86
CA VAL A 239 11.85 9.22 -6.35
C VAL A 239 12.31 9.75 -4.99
N GLY A 240 12.44 8.84 -4.02
CA GLY A 240 12.78 9.15 -2.64
C GLY A 240 11.58 9.56 -1.78
N GLU A 241 10.37 9.65 -2.35
CA GLU A 241 9.16 9.92 -1.58
C GLU A 241 8.73 8.68 -0.78
N ALA A 242 8.35 8.88 0.49
CA ALA A 242 7.65 7.88 1.29
C ALA A 242 6.16 8.19 1.35
N LEU A 243 5.35 7.14 1.26
CA LEU A 243 3.90 7.19 1.31
C LEU A 243 3.39 6.24 2.38
N LEU A 244 2.54 6.74 3.27
CA LEU A 244 1.69 5.93 4.14
C LEU A 244 0.24 6.09 3.72
N ILE A 245 -0.45 4.97 3.56
CA ILE A 245 -1.89 4.93 3.27
C ILE A 245 -2.60 4.02 4.28
N ASP A 246 -3.92 4.17 4.41
CA ASP A 246 -4.76 3.14 5.03
C ASP A 246 -5.16 2.11 3.95
N PRO A 247 -4.54 0.92 3.93
CA PRO A 247 -4.72 -0.07 2.86
C PRO A 247 -6.04 -0.84 2.99
N ARG A 248 -6.82 -0.60 4.04
CA ARG A 248 -8.16 -1.18 4.20
C ARG A 248 -9.17 -0.54 3.26
N PHE A 249 -8.84 0.64 2.72
CA PHE A 249 -9.52 1.18 1.55
C PHE A 249 -9.07 0.41 0.30
N PHE A 250 -10.01 0.16 -0.60
CA PHE A 250 -9.65 -0.37 -1.91
C PHE A 250 -8.64 0.54 -2.58
N HIS A 251 -7.62 -0.08 -3.18
CA HIS A 251 -6.54 0.61 -3.83
C HIS A 251 -5.95 -0.22 -4.97
N ALA A 252 -5.25 0.45 -5.87
CA ALA A 252 -4.65 -0.12 -7.07
C ALA A 252 -3.40 0.67 -7.45
N VAL A 253 -2.63 0.11 -8.39
CA VAL A 253 -1.54 0.82 -9.07
C VAL A 253 -1.85 0.87 -10.55
N ARG A 254 -1.79 2.06 -11.16
CA ARG A 254 -1.96 2.23 -12.60
C ARG A 254 -0.78 1.63 -13.38
N PRO A 255 -1.00 1.11 -14.61
CA PRO A 255 0.09 0.65 -15.46
C PRO A 255 1.15 1.75 -15.65
N SER A 256 2.41 1.35 -15.70
CA SER A 256 3.57 2.23 -15.86
C SER A 256 4.00 2.28 -17.33
N HIS A 257 4.33 3.47 -17.82
CA HIS A 257 4.80 3.70 -19.18
C HIS A 257 6.16 4.42 -19.18
N GLY A 258 7.09 3.96 -20.02
CA GLY A 258 8.40 4.59 -20.23
C GLY A 258 9.53 4.15 -19.27
N ASP A 259 9.24 3.81 -18.02
CA ASP A 259 10.23 3.26 -17.07
C ASP A 259 9.56 2.29 -16.06
N ARG A 260 10.37 1.64 -15.23
CA ARG A 260 9.96 0.73 -14.16
C ARG A 260 9.49 1.54 -12.94
N ARG A 261 8.39 1.10 -12.32
CA ARG A 261 7.96 1.55 -10.99
C ARG A 261 8.50 0.59 -9.94
N ILE A 262 9.45 1.01 -9.13
CA ILE A 262 10.02 0.17 -8.06
C ILE A 262 9.87 0.88 -6.72
N ALA A 263 9.24 0.22 -5.76
CA ALA A 263 9.07 0.73 -4.41
C ALA A 263 9.45 -0.33 -3.37
N LEU A 264 10.05 0.10 -2.26
CA LEU A 264 10.18 -0.69 -1.05
C LEU A 264 8.91 -0.55 -0.24
N GLY A 265 8.36 -1.65 0.28
CA GLY A 265 7.16 -1.56 1.10
C GLY A 265 7.06 -2.62 2.17
N PHE A 266 6.33 -2.28 3.22
CA PHE A 266 5.94 -3.14 4.33
C PHE A 266 4.62 -2.65 4.92
N ALA A 267 3.87 -3.55 5.53
CA ALA A 267 2.70 -3.21 6.31
C ALA A 267 3.12 -2.69 7.69
N VAL A 268 2.30 -1.81 8.26
CA VAL A 268 2.49 -1.22 9.58
C VAL A 268 1.18 -1.37 10.34
N GLY A 269 1.19 -2.01 11.49
CA GLY A 269 0.04 -2.16 12.36
C GLY A 269 0.22 -1.37 13.65
N ILE A 270 -0.86 -0.81 14.18
CA ILE A 270 -0.87 -0.29 15.55
C ILE A 270 -1.23 -1.46 16.45
N GLY A 271 -0.30 -1.91 17.29
CA GLY A 271 -0.55 -2.96 18.28
C GLY A 271 -1.37 -2.44 19.48
N THR A 272 -2.03 -3.34 20.18
CA THR A 272 -2.77 -3.02 21.42
C THR A 272 -1.92 -2.42 22.53
N SER A 273 -0.60 -2.62 22.52
CA SER A 273 0.37 -1.96 23.41
C SER A 273 0.63 -0.49 23.04
N GLY A 274 0.15 -0.04 21.88
CA GLY A 274 0.43 1.29 21.32
C GLY A 274 1.71 1.37 20.49
N ARG A 275 2.47 0.28 20.32
CA ARG A 275 3.62 0.22 19.41
C ARG A 275 3.18 0.12 17.95
N LEU A 276 4.03 0.57 17.03
CA LEU A 276 3.92 0.17 15.63
C LEU A 276 4.63 -1.16 15.41
N LEU A 277 3.98 -2.08 14.72
CA LEU A 277 4.50 -3.40 14.35
C LEU A 277 4.58 -3.49 12.83
N THR A 278 5.71 -3.86 12.26
CA THR A 278 5.87 -3.96 10.81
C THR A 278 6.03 -5.40 10.34
N TRP A 279 5.50 -5.73 9.17
CA TRP A 279 5.69 -7.02 8.52
C TRP A 279 5.62 -6.86 7.00
N ALA A 280 6.02 -7.87 6.25
CA ALA A 280 5.90 -7.93 4.80
C ALA A 280 5.25 -9.24 4.37
#